data_AF-A0A1T4V787-F1
#
_entry.id   AF-A0A1T4V787-F1
#
_cell.length_a   1.000
_cell.length_b   1.000
_cell.length_c   1.000
_cell.angle_alpha   90.00
_cell.angle_beta   90.00
_cell.angle_gamma   90.00
#
_symmetry.space_group_name_H-M   'P 1'
#
loop_
_entity.id
_entity.type
_entity.pdbx_description
1 polymer ?
#
loop_
_entity_poly.entity_id
_entity_poly.type
_entity_poly.pdbx_seq_one_letter_code
_entity_poly.pdbx_strand_id
1 'polypeptide(L)'
;MSFDADVLKNDLKEIDDMYLAEGWYRDGRSGCTDYYNPFAFHYYGLVFARWVNGVVDRHASVLAEYAQLFIHRAALFAKCFSLWVGSNGASVAYGRSMTYRFASAGVWSELACYSAALKNVGLSVADMKTLWANNIRWWSQQPIISDGLLSVGYRYPNLIMSEIYNSPMSPLLALKGFAAVRLPNSHPFWQEKENQMLHSDGMQLLEKNRQIITRQNGTSFLLSGAPSAAELRNSHDKYLKFAYSSAHGFSVEALRWIEQGFMGDNIMACKHPETGEWLFRTALLKSELVENTLITTWSPFSGCTVTTKQWMEGGKEWRAHHIDADTAFEFIMSGYAVDTWVKCIGARENRQSARIAGHEYSSDIQLHEGQGSYDVMPCAPNTNLCFAQAAVPIIYGNVPQGESRWLVSVISEKQN
;
A
#
# COMPACT_ATOMS: atom_id res chain seq x y z
N MET A 1 29.88 -4.63 25.80
CA MET A 1 28.74 -5.57 25.79
C MET A 1 29.26 -6.88 25.23
N SER A 2 29.08 -8.00 25.93
CA SER A 2 29.36 -9.32 25.34
C SER A 2 28.14 -9.77 24.55
N PHE A 3 28.30 -9.96 23.25
CA PHE A 3 27.34 -10.65 22.39
C PHE A 3 28.08 -11.78 21.68
N ASP A 4 27.34 -12.79 21.24
CA ASP A 4 27.89 -13.87 20.45
C ASP A 4 28.10 -13.38 19.00
N ALA A 5 29.35 -13.30 18.57
CA ALA A 5 29.72 -12.75 17.28
C ALA A 5 29.30 -13.65 16.11
N ASP A 6 29.24 -14.96 16.32
CA ASP A 6 28.84 -15.91 15.29
C ASP A 6 27.32 -15.87 15.10
N VAL A 7 26.56 -15.77 16.19
CA VAL A 7 25.10 -15.55 16.13
C VAL A 7 24.79 -14.26 15.39
N LEU A 8 25.41 -13.13 15.77
CA LEU A 8 25.17 -11.86 15.09
C LEU A 8 25.53 -11.90 13.60
N LYS A 9 26.63 -12.56 13.24
CA LYS A 9 27.03 -12.73 11.85
C LYS A 9 26.00 -13.54 11.05
N ASN A 10 25.47 -14.62 11.63
CA ASN A 10 24.45 -15.43 10.99
C ASN A 10 23.14 -14.66 10.82
N ASP A 11 22.71 -13.91 11.84
CA ASP A 11 21.50 -13.06 11.77
C ASP A 11 21.63 -11.97 10.69
N LEU A 12 22.79 -11.32 10.61
CA LEU A 12 23.08 -10.31 9.57
C LEU A 12 23.06 -10.92 8.16
N LYS A 13 23.59 -12.15 8.02
CA LYS A 13 23.52 -12.89 6.77
C LYS A 13 22.08 -13.26 6.41
N GLU A 14 21.27 -13.68 7.37
CA GLU A 14 19.86 -14.01 7.12
C GLU A 14 19.07 -12.78 6.62
N ILE A 15 19.29 -11.61 7.22
CA ILE A 15 18.72 -10.35 6.75
C ILE A 15 19.20 -10.03 5.32
N ASP A 16 20.47 -10.29 5.03
CA ASP A 16 21.05 -10.07 3.69
C ASP A 16 20.44 -10.99 2.63
N ASP A 17 20.19 -12.25 2.96
CA ASP A 17 19.56 -13.23 2.09
C ASP A 17 18.09 -12.87 1.77
N MET A 18 17.46 -12.02 2.58
CA MET A 18 16.12 -11.46 2.31
C MET A 18 16.11 -10.26 1.36
N TYR A 19 17.29 -9.72 1.00
CA TYR A 19 17.37 -8.58 0.09
C TYR A 19 16.90 -8.93 -1.32
N LEU A 20 16.03 -8.09 -1.88
CA LEU A 20 15.45 -8.28 -3.20
C LEU A 20 16.18 -7.46 -4.26
N ALA A 21 15.97 -6.15 -4.23
CA ALA A 21 16.55 -5.17 -5.16
C ALA A 21 16.17 -3.75 -4.71
N GLU A 22 16.93 -2.74 -5.16
CA GLU A 22 16.57 -1.32 -5.01
C GLU A 22 16.23 -0.89 -3.57
N GLY A 23 16.88 -1.51 -2.59
CA GLY A 23 16.62 -1.27 -1.17
C GLY A 23 15.52 -2.15 -0.56
N TRP A 24 14.65 -2.78 -1.36
CA TRP A 24 13.58 -3.64 -0.86
C TRP A 24 14.06 -5.00 -0.37
N TYR A 25 13.41 -5.49 0.68
CA TYR A 25 13.54 -6.82 1.26
C TYR A 25 12.22 -7.57 1.15
N ARG A 26 12.32 -8.90 1.03
CA ARG A 26 11.17 -9.82 1.08
C ARG A 26 11.10 -10.47 2.44
N ASP A 27 10.00 -10.22 3.13
CA ASP A 27 9.82 -10.69 4.50
C ASP A 27 9.41 -12.17 4.52
N GLY A 28 10.25 -13.00 5.13
CA GLY A 28 9.96 -14.40 5.41
C GLY A 28 9.63 -15.24 4.18
N ARG A 29 8.96 -16.38 4.42
CA ARG A 29 8.60 -17.34 3.37
C ARG A 29 7.46 -16.87 2.48
N SER A 30 6.60 -15.97 2.95
CA SER A 30 5.52 -15.37 2.14
C SER A 30 6.07 -14.38 1.10
N GLY A 31 7.23 -13.79 1.37
CA GLY A 31 7.97 -12.98 0.42
C GLY A 31 7.27 -11.67 0.06
N CYS A 32 6.47 -11.13 0.99
CA CYS A 32 5.76 -9.86 0.86
C CYS A 32 6.72 -8.67 0.96
N THR A 33 6.40 -7.60 0.22
CA THR A 33 7.13 -6.32 0.21
C THR A 33 6.21 -5.22 0.72
N ASP A 34 6.07 -5.11 2.03
CA ASP A 34 5.18 -4.15 2.70
C ASP A 34 5.92 -3.25 3.71
N TYR A 35 5.16 -2.61 4.60
CA TYR A 35 5.64 -1.69 5.63
C TYR A 35 6.63 -2.29 6.64
N TYR A 36 6.89 -3.60 6.64
CA TYR A 36 8.05 -4.14 7.36
C TYR A 36 9.38 -3.61 6.84
N ASN A 37 9.47 -3.24 5.56
CA ASN A 37 10.65 -2.57 5.00
C ASN A 37 11.03 -1.30 5.79
N PRO A 38 10.16 -0.29 5.91
CA PRO A 38 10.45 0.90 6.70
C PRO A 38 10.40 0.66 8.21
N PHE A 39 9.53 -0.23 8.73
CA PHE A 39 9.38 -0.42 10.18
C PHE A 39 10.49 -1.26 10.83
N ALA A 40 10.97 -2.28 10.12
CA ALA A 40 11.88 -3.30 10.65
C ALA A 40 13.22 -3.27 9.92
N PHE A 41 13.27 -3.63 8.64
CA PHE A 41 14.52 -3.79 7.90
C PHE A 41 15.36 -2.50 7.90
N HIS A 42 14.79 -1.39 7.42
CA HIS A 42 15.55 -0.14 7.34
C HIS A 42 15.68 0.57 8.69
N TYR A 43 14.62 0.63 9.49
CA TYR A 43 14.70 1.28 10.80
C TYR A 43 15.76 0.62 11.68
N TYR A 44 15.69 -0.71 11.87
CA TYR A 44 16.68 -1.41 12.70
C TYR A 44 18.04 -1.51 12.02
N GLY A 45 18.11 -1.64 10.69
CA GLY A 45 19.38 -1.60 9.97
C GLY A 45 20.13 -0.28 10.17
N LEU A 46 19.42 0.86 10.20
CA LEU A 46 20.02 2.16 10.47
C LEU A 46 20.36 2.37 11.95
N VAL A 47 19.56 1.84 12.87
CA VAL A 47 19.88 1.80 14.31
C VAL A 47 21.14 0.96 14.56
N PHE A 48 21.26 -0.19 13.90
CA PHE A 48 22.46 -1.03 13.91
C PHE A 48 23.66 -0.26 13.37
N ALA A 49 23.53 0.39 12.20
CA ALA A 49 24.61 1.19 11.63
C ALA A 49 25.04 2.35 12.57
N ARG A 50 24.09 2.98 13.27
CA ARG A 50 24.37 4.01 14.28
C ARG A 50 25.16 3.44 15.46
N TRP A 51 24.78 2.26 15.95
CA TRP A 51 25.50 1.57 17.01
C TRP A 51 26.93 1.21 16.60
N VAL A 52 27.11 0.58 15.43
CA VAL A 52 28.44 0.21 14.90
C VAL A 52 29.34 1.44 14.77
N ASN A 53 28.83 2.53 14.19
CA ASN A 53 29.60 3.78 14.02
C ASN A 53 30.02 4.45 15.34
N GLY A 54 29.40 4.08 16.46
CA GLY A 54 29.72 4.58 17.79
C GLY A 54 30.68 3.69 18.59
N VAL A 55 30.90 2.43 18.18
CA VAL A 55 31.66 1.45 18.98
C VAL A 55 32.75 0.70 18.20
N VAL A 56 32.79 0.79 16.87
CA VAL A 56 33.73 0.07 16.02
C VAL A 56 34.49 1.03 15.10
N ASP A 57 35.76 0.73 14.83
CA ASP A 57 36.52 1.40 13.77
C ASP A 57 35.86 1.10 12.40
N ARG A 58 35.51 2.15 11.67
CA ARG A 58 34.68 2.10 10.46
C ARG A 58 35.36 1.40 9.29
N HIS A 59 36.67 1.14 9.37
CA HIS A 59 37.46 0.70 8.23
C HIS A 59 37.92 -0.77 8.28
N ALA A 60 37.63 -1.53 9.34
CA ALA A 60 38.33 -2.80 9.58
C ALA A 60 37.48 -4.01 10.03
N SER A 61 36.14 -3.93 10.05
CA SER A 61 35.31 -5.04 10.54
C SER A 61 34.10 -5.37 9.64
N VAL A 62 33.69 -6.64 9.66
CA VAL A 62 32.47 -7.14 9.00
C VAL A 62 31.21 -6.37 9.43
N LEU A 63 31.14 -5.92 10.69
CA LEU A 63 30.03 -5.12 11.18
C LEU A 63 29.96 -3.75 10.48
N ALA A 64 31.12 -3.14 10.19
CA ALA A 64 31.19 -1.89 9.45
C ALA A 64 30.75 -2.08 7.99
N GLU A 65 31.09 -3.20 7.36
CA GLU A 65 30.62 -3.55 6.00
C GLU A 65 29.08 -3.65 5.95
N TYR A 66 28.47 -4.40 6.87
CA TYR A 66 27.00 -4.48 6.98
C TYR A 66 26.36 -3.13 7.29
N ALA A 67 26.97 -2.32 8.16
CA ALA A 67 26.46 -0.98 8.46
C ALA A 67 26.43 -0.09 7.20
N GLN A 68 27.50 -0.08 6.40
CA GLN A 68 27.52 0.66 5.13
C GLN A 68 26.52 0.09 4.12
N LEU A 69 26.39 -1.24 4.05
CA LEU A 69 25.41 -1.90 3.19
C LEU A 69 23.98 -1.50 3.54
N PHE A 70 23.62 -1.49 4.82
CA PHE A 70 22.27 -1.08 5.27
C PHE A 70 22.00 0.40 5.04
N ILE A 71 22.99 1.27 5.26
CA ILE A 71 22.88 2.70 4.93
C ILE A 71 22.63 2.89 3.42
N HIS A 72 23.40 2.19 2.58
CA HIS A 72 23.27 2.25 1.13
C HIS A 72 21.88 1.78 0.66
N ARG A 73 21.43 0.61 1.15
CA ARG A 73 20.10 0.07 0.81
C ARG A 73 18.96 0.95 1.31
N ALA A 74 19.08 1.56 2.49
CA ALA A 74 18.08 2.50 2.99
C ALA A 74 17.99 3.77 2.12
N ALA A 75 19.11 4.26 1.58
CA ALA A 75 19.10 5.38 0.64
C ALA A 75 18.39 5.02 -0.68
N LEU A 76 18.67 3.84 -1.24
CA LEU A 76 17.96 3.34 -2.44
C LEU A 76 16.45 3.23 -2.18
N PHE A 77 16.09 2.60 -1.07
CA PHE A 77 14.70 2.43 -0.64
C PHE A 77 13.98 3.77 -0.48
N ALA A 78 14.63 4.77 0.12
CA ALA A 78 14.04 6.09 0.35
C ALA A 78 13.57 6.77 -0.94
N LYS A 79 14.29 6.58 -2.05
CA LYS A 79 13.92 7.13 -3.36
C LYS A 79 12.55 6.62 -3.78
N CYS A 80 12.31 5.31 -3.66
CA CYS A 80 11.02 4.69 -3.97
C CYS A 80 9.96 5.01 -2.92
N PHE A 81 10.27 4.79 -1.65
CA PHE A 81 9.30 4.87 -0.56
C PHE A 81 8.80 6.31 -0.34
N SER A 82 9.54 7.33 -0.79
CA SER A 82 9.04 8.72 -0.82
C SER A 82 7.77 8.87 -1.68
N LEU A 83 7.56 8.03 -2.69
CA LEU A 83 6.35 8.03 -3.54
C LEU A 83 5.17 7.31 -2.88
N TRP A 84 5.34 6.68 -1.72
CA TRP A 84 4.24 6.12 -0.93
C TRP A 84 3.55 7.17 -0.06
N VAL A 85 4.04 8.41 -0.07
CA VAL A 85 3.54 9.52 0.73
C VAL A 85 2.91 10.57 -0.20
N GLY A 86 1.64 10.85 0.01
CA GLY A 86 0.91 11.92 -0.67
C GLY A 86 1.38 13.30 -0.22
N SER A 87 0.95 14.35 -0.92
CA SER A 87 1.40 15.72 -0.66
C SER A 87 1.00 16.24 0.71
N ASN A 88 -0.08 15.72 1.28
CA ASN A 88 -0.55 16.04 2.62
C ASN A 88 0.15 15.24 3.74
N GLY A 89 1.06 14.32 3.43
CA GLY A 89 1.73 13.45 4.39
C GLY A 89 1.06 12.09 4.65
N ALA A 90 -0.12 11.84 4.06
CA ALA A 90 -0.79 10.54 4.15
C ALA A 90 0.01 9.45 3.43
N SER A 91 0.08 8.25 4.02
CA SER A 91 0.74 7.11 3.40
C SER A 91 -0.25 6.18 2.71
N VAL A 92 0.18 5.51 1.63
CA VAL A 92 -0.58 4.45 0.96
C VAL A 92 -0.98 3.37 1.97
N ALA A 93 -2.27 3.05 2.08
CA ALA A 93 -2.68 1.92 2.91
C ALA A 93 -2.44 0.61 2.16
N TYR A 94 -1.50 -0.23 2.60
CA TYR A 94 -1.17 -1.49 1.91
C TYR A 94 -0.50 -2.50 2.84
N GLY A 95 -0.88 -3.76 2.76
CA GLY A 95 -0.26 -4.85 3.50
C GLY A 95 -0.64 -4.89 4.99
N ARG A 96 0.21 -5.54 5.77
CA ARG A 96 0.00 -5.85 7.20
C ARG A 96 0.47 -4.75 8.12
N SER A 97 0.18 -4.92 9.42
CA SER A 97 0.75 -4.08 10.48
C SER A 97 0.47 -2.57 10.33
N MET A 98 -0.56 -2.20 9.56
CA MET A 98 -0.95 -0.81 9.35
C MET A 98 -1.28 -0.09 10.67
N THR A 99 -1.58 -0.83 11.74
CA THR A 99 -1.82 -0.27 13.07
C THR A 99 -0.62 0.46 13.68
N TYR A 100 0.57 0.33 13.09
CA TYR A 100 1.77 1.06 13.51
C TYR A 100 1.90 2.44 12.84
N ARG A 101 1.03 2.77 11.87
CA ARG A 101 0.77 4.14 11.39
C ARG A 101 2.04 4.92 11.03
N PHE A 102 2.43 5.90 11.84
CA PHE A 102 3.59 6.77 11.67
C PHE A 102 4.92 6.14 12.06
N ALA A 103 4.97 4.84 12.42
CA ALA A 103 6.23 4.14 12.66
C ALA A 103 7.21 4.26 11.47
N SER A 104 6.69 4.33 10.25
CA SER A 104 7.49 4.45 9.02
C SER A 104 8.26 5.76 8.98
N ALA A 105 7.78 6.82 9.64
CA ALA A 105 8.49 8.08 9.71
C ALA A 105 9.87 7.93 10.39
N GLY A 106 10.06 6.91 11.23
CA GLY A 106 11.32 6.65 11.91
C GLY A 106 12.49 6.40 10.95
N VAL A 107 12.23 5.82 9.77
CA VAL A 107 13.28 5.59 8.76
C VAL A 107 13.85 6.90 8.23
N TRP A 108 13.02 7.92 8.06
CA TRP A 108 13.44 9.24 7.60
C TRP A 108 14.35 9.92 8.61
N SER A 109 14.01 9.82 9.89
CA SER A 109 14.81 10.38 10.99
C SER A 109 16.18 9.72 11.10
N GLU A 110 16.23 8.39 11.03
CA GLU A 110 17.50 7.66 11.12
C GLU A 110 18.35 7.87 9.86
N LEU A 111 17.74 7.89 8.66
CA LEU A 111 18.46 8.08 7.40
C LEU A 111 19.02 9.50 7.24
N ALA A 112 18.37 10.51 7.84
CA ALA A 112 18.86 11.89 7.85
C ALA A 112 20.27 12.06 8.47
N CYS A 113 20.76 11.07 9.23
CA CYS A 113 22.12 11.07 9.77
C CYS A 113 23.20 10.74 8.74
N TYR A 114 22.83 10.30 7.54
CA TYR A 114 23.74 9.77 6.51
C TYR A 114 23.65 10.60 5.22
N SER A 115 23.94 11.90 5.31
CA SER A 115 23.80 12.87 4.21
C SER A 115 24.57 12.49 2.93
N ALA A 116 25.74 11.84 3.06
CA ALA A 116 26.50 11.35 1.90
C ALA A 116 25.73 10.27 1.13
N ALA A 117 25.08 9.34 1.82
CA ALA A 117 24.27 8.30 1.19
C ALA A 117 23.02 8.87 0.51
N LEU A 118 22.37 9.85 1.14
CA LEU A 118 21.25 10.60 0.54
C LEU A 118 21.68 11.29 -0.76
N LYS A 119 22.83 11.98 -0.75
CA LYS A 119 23.36 12.67 -1.94
C LYS A 119 23.58 11.72 -3.11
N ASN A 120 24.05 10.50 -2.86
CA ASN A 120 24.31 9.49 -3.89
C ASN A 120 23.04 9.03 -4.63
N VAL A 121 21.86 9.19 -4.02
CA VAL A 121 20.57 8.84 -4.62
C VAL A 121 19.74 10.06 -5.04
N GLY A 122 20.33 11.26 -5.00
CA GLY A 122 19.66 12.51 -5.35
C GLY A 122 18.67 13.01 -4.30
N LEU A 123 18.84 12.61 -3.04
CA LEU A 123 18.05 13.07 -1.90
C LEU A 123 18.89 13.92 -0.95
N SER A 124 18.23 14.64 -0.05
CA SER A 124 18.82 15.55 0.91
C SER A 124 18.25 15.33 2.32
N VAL A 125 18.90 15.93 3.32
CA VAL A 125 18.36 15.95 4.69
C VAL A 125 17.04 16.74 4.76
N ALA A 126 16.88 17.78 3.93
CA ALA A 126 15.64 18.52 3.79
C ALA A 126 14.49 17.61 3.30
N ASP A 127 14.75 16.70 2.34
CA ASP A 127 13.75 15.72 1.88
C ASP A 127 13.28 14.82 3.02
N MET A 128 14.21 14.31 3.83
CA MET A 128 13.89 13.47 4.98
C MET A 128 13.06 14.24 6.01
N LYS A 129 13.38 15.52 6.26
CA LYS A 129 12.60 16.40 7.13
C LYS A 129 11.19 16.61 6.59
N THR A 130 11.05 16.90 5.29
CA THR A 130 9.75 17.10 4.64
C THR A 130 8.87 15.86 4.77
N LEU A 131 9.39 14.67 4.45
CA LEU A 131 8.65 13.41 4.56
C LEU A 131 8.21 13.13 6.00
N TRP A 132 9.13 13.30 6.96
CA TRP A 132 8.86 13.10 8.37
C TRP A 132 7.81 14.08 8.91
N ALA A 133 8.02 15.38 8.74
CA ALA A 133 7.19 16.42 9.33
C ALA A 133 5.76 16.38 8.78
N ASN A 134 5.59 16.19 7.47
CA ASN A 134 4.26 16.06 6.87
C ASN A 134 3.54 14.80 7.35
N ASN A 135 4.24 13.67 7.47
CA ASN A 135 3.62 12.45 8.00
C ASN A 135 3.16 12.60 9.45
N ILE A 136 4.01 13.16 10.32
CA ILE A 136 3.66 13.39 11.74
C ILE A 136 2.51 14.38 11.86
N ARG A 137 2.53 15.50 11.12
CA ARG A 137 1.42 16.48 11.12
C ARG A 137 0.12 15.87 10.63
N TRP A 138 0.18 15.04 9.60
CA TRP A 138 -1.01 14.37 9.06
C TRP A 138 -1.60 13.39 10.08
N TRP A 139 -0.76 12.54 10.69
CA TRP A 139 -1.19 11.58 11.70
C TRP A 139 -1.71 12.24 12.97
N SER A 140 -1.20 13.42 13.36
CA SER A 140 -1.71 14.16 14.52
C SER A 140 -3.14 14.68 14.36
N GLN A 141 -3.66 14.71 13.12
CA GLN A 141 -5.03 15.12 12.81
C GLN A 141 -6.00 13.94 12.75
N GLN A 142 -5.50 12.70 12.82
CA GLN A 142 -6.34 11.50 12.71
C GLN A 142 -6.91 11.09 14.07
N PRO A 143 -8.14 10.55 14.16
CA PRO A 143 -8.76 10.10 15.41
C PRO A 143 -8.18 8.75 15.89
N ILE A 144 -6.88 8.71 16.17
CA ILE A 144 -6.13 7.48 16.48
C ILE A 144 -5.89 7.24 17.97
N ILE A 145 -6.35 8.15 18.82
CA ILE A 145 -6.24 8.05 20.28
C ILE A 145 -7.62 7.73 20.86
N SER A 146 -7.70 6.69 21.69
CA SER A 146 -8.87 6.35 22.51
C SER A 146 -8.39 6.20 23.95
N ASP A 147 -9.09 6.82 24.90
CA ASP A 147 -8.79 6.71 26.34
C ASP A 147 -7.33 7.05 26.69
N GLY A 148 -6.75 8.03 25.98
CA GLY A 148 -5.36 8.47 26.17
C GLY A 148 -4.29 7.55 25.56
N LEU A 149 -4.68 6.48 24.87
CA LEU A 149 -3.78 5.52 24.24
C LEU A 149 -3.99 5.44 22.73
N LEU A 150 -2.94 5.08 21.99
CA LEU A 150 -3.07 4.77 20.57
C LEU A 150 -3.96 3.53 20.39
N SER A 151 -5.05 3.67 19.65
CA SER A 151 -6.01 2.58 19.42
C SER A 151 -5.49 1.57 18.39
N VAL A 152 -6.04 0.36 18.38
CA VAL A 152 -5.86 -0.57 17.24
C VAL A 152 -6.75 -0.12 16.08
N GLY A 153 -6.21 -0.06 14.87
CA GLY A 153 -6.91 0.39 13.66
C GLY A 153 -5.94 1.07 12.69
N TYR A 154 -6.45 1.79 11.69
CA TYR A 154 -5.59 2.58 10.79
C TYR A 154 -5.83 4.08 10.98
N ARG A 155 -6.76 4.70 10.26
CA ARG A 155 -7.09 6.13 10.45
C ARG A 155 -8.00 6.40 11.64
N TYR A 156 -8.78 5.40 12.04
CA TYR A 156 -9.69 5.44 13.18
C TYR A 156 -9.61 4.09 13.94
N PRO A 157 -10.17 3.98 15.16
CA PRO A 157 -10.20 2.73 15.91
C PRO A 157 -11.00 1.68 15.13
N ASN A 158 -10.37 0.57 14.78
CA ASN A 158 -10.99 -0.48 13.97
C ASN A 158 -10.32 -1.84 14.25
N LEU A 159 -11.01 -2.70 15.01
CA LEU A 159 -10.51 -4.03 15.36
C LEU A 159 -10.56 -5.03 14.20
N ILE A 160 -11.31 -4.78 13.13
CA ILE A 160 -11.32 -5.65 11.93
C ILE A 160 -9.93 -5.64 11.26
N MET A 161 -9.14 -4.58 11.44
CA MET A 161 -7.75 -4.51 10.99
C MET A 161 -6.79 -5.36 11.85
N SER A 162 -7.17 -5.73 13.07
CA SER A 162 -6.22 -6.36 14.00
C SER A 162 -5.62 -7.65 13.45
N GLU A 163 -4.33 -7.82 13.65
CA GLU A 163 -3.61 -9.06 13.35
C GLU A 163 -3.61 -9.99 14.55
N ILE A 164 -3.30 -11.27 14.33
CA ILE A 164 -3.25 -12.30 15.37
C ILE A 164 -2.25 -11.99 16.51
N TYR A 165 -1.25 -11.14 16.23
CA TYR A 165 -0.22 -10.72 17.18
C TYR A 165 -0.48 -9.34 17.80
N ASN A 166 -1.62 -8.72 17.53
CA ASN A 166 -1.93 -7.40 18.07
C ASN A 166 -2.50 -7.49 19.48
N SER A 167 -1.97 -6.64 20.36
CA SER A 167 -2.47 -6.37 21.71
C SER A 167 -2.79 -4.88 21.84
N PRO A 168 -3.44 -4.44 22.94
CA PRO A 168 -3.68 -3.01 23.19
C PRO A 168 -2.42 -2.13 23.17
N MET A 169 -1.24 -2.71 23.44
CA MET A 169 0.04 -1.98 23.44
C MET A 169 0.75 -2.01 22.08
N SER A 170 0.33 -2.87 21.14
CA SER A 170 0.96 -2.98 19.82
C SER A 170 1.02 -1.65 19.05
N PRO A 171 -0.01 -0.77 19.10
CA PRO A 171 0.06 0.54 18.45
C PRO A 171 1.21 1.45 18.94
N LEU A 172 1.80 1.21 20.12
CA LEU A 172 2.94 1.99 20.61
C LEU A 172 4.20 1.84 19.75
N LEU A 173 4.29 0.82 18.88
CA LEU A 173 5.35 0.75 17.86
C LEU A 173 5.37 1.95 16.92
N ALA A 174 4.26 2.69 16.81
CA ALA A 174 4.20 3.96 16.10
C ALA A 174 5.25 4.97 16.61
N LEU A 175 5.64 4.90 17.90
CA LEU A 175 6.61 5.81 18.51
C LEU A 175 8.01 5.76 17.87
N LYS A 176 8.31 4.74 17.04
CA LYS A 176 9.48 4.77 16.14
C LYS A 176 9.55 6.06 15.31
N GLY A 177 8.40 6.62 14.94
CA GLY A 177 8.29 7.89 14.25
C GLY A 177 8.92 9.06 15.00
N PHE A 178 9.07 9.01 16.32
CA PHE A 178 9.73 10.07 17.10
C PHE A 178 11.25 9.91 17.22
N ALA A 179 11.87 9.01 16.45
CA ALA A 179 13.33 8.81 16.46
C ALA A 179 14.12 10.12 16.24
N ALA A 180 13.59 11.09 15.50
CA ALA A 180 14.23 12.40 15.29
C ALA A 180 14.51 13.17 16.59
N VAL A 181 13.74 12.97 17.66
CA VAL A 181 13.88 13.71 18.93
C VAL A 181 15.26 13.49 19.57
N ARG A 182 15.96 12.41 19.24
CA ARG A 182 17.33 12.15 19.72
C ARG A 182 18.38 13.08 19.10
N LEU A 183 18.08 13.74 17.98
CA LEU A 183 19.04 14.56 17.24
C LEU A 183 19.23 15.90 17.96
N PRO A 184 20.49 16.39 18.10
CA PRO A 184 20.75 17.67 18.75
C PRO A 184 20.13 18.81 17.96
N ASN A 185 19.74 19.90 18.62
CA ASN A 185 19.11 21.06 17.98
C ASN A 185 19.91 21.59 16.78
N SER A 186 21.23 21.50 16.80
CA SER A 186 22.13 21.93 15.72
C SER A 186 22.19 20.98 14.51
N HIS A 187 21.59 19.79 14.58
CA HIS A 187 21.62 18.83 13.47
C HIS A 187 20.90 19.40 12.23
N PRO A 188 21.42 19.20 11.00
CA PRO A 188 20.79 19.72 9.78
C PRO A 188 19.31 19.37 9.63
N PHE A 189 18.88 18.20 10.11
CA PHE A 189 17.45 17.83 10.16
C PHE A 189 16.56 18.91 10.81
N TRP A 190 17.02 19.57 11.87
CA TRP A 190 16.26 20.63 12.53
C TRP A 190 16.48 22.01 11.89
N GLN A 191 17.62 22.24 11.25
CA GLN A 191 18.01 23.53 10.68
C GLN A 191 17.51 23.76 9.24
N GLU A 192 17.50 22.72 8.42
CA GLU A 192 17.04 22.78 7.03
C GLU A 192 15.55 23.12 6.94
N LYS A 193 15.14 23.81 5.88
CA LYS A 193 13.71 24.08 5.64
C LYS A 193 13.07 22.87 4.96
N GLU A 194 11.81 22.63 5.28
CA GLU A 194 10.99 21.71 4.49
C GLU A 194 10.89 22.23 3.04
N ASN A 195 10.87 21.30 2.09
CA ASN A 195 10.87 21.58 0.66
C ASN A 195 9.58 21.08 -0.01
N GLN A 196 9.49 21.26 -1.33
CA GLN A 196 8.28 20.96 -2.11
C GLN A 196 8.30 19.56 -2.75
N MET A 197 9.20 18.65 -2.33
CA MET A 197 9.37 17.34 -2.98
C MET A 197 8.06 16.53 -3.06
N LEU A 198 7.16 16.73 -2.10
CA LEU A 198 5.88 16.04 -1.97
C LEU A 198 4.81 16.55 -2.94
N HIS A 199 5.05 17.70 -3.57
CA HIS A 199 4.18 18.31 -4.58
C HIS A 199 4.60 17.96 -6.01
N SER A 200 5.75 17.28 -6.17
CA SER A 200 6.18 16.77 -7.45
C SER A 200 5.50 15.44 -7.75
N ASP A 201 5.04 15.30 -9.00
CA ASP A 201 4.59 14.02 -9.52
C ASP A 201 5.79 13.11 -9.78
N GLY A 202 5.55 11.80 -9.71
CA GLY A 202 6.59 10.81 -9.95
C GLY A 202 6.02 9.42 -10.10
N MET A 203 6.78 8.54 -10.74
CA MET A 203 6.43 7.14 -10.91
C MET A 203 7.68 6.28 -10.83
N GLN A 204 7.57 5.11 -10.20
CA GLN A 204 8.60 4.08 -10.20
C GLN A 204 8.00 2.71 -10.49
N LEU A 205 8.77 1.95 -11.26
CA LEU A 205 8.47 0.59 -11.71
C LEU A 205 9.32 -0.35 -10.88
N LEU A 206 8.71 -1.09 -9.96
CA LEU A 206 9.40 -2.00 -9.07
C LEU A 206 9.29 -3.42 -9.64
N GLU A 207 10.11 -3.73 -10.63
CA GLU A 207 10.04 -4.98 -11.40
C GLU A 207 10.09 -6.21 -10.48
N LYS A 208 11.03 -6.22 -9.52
CA LYS A 208 11.19 -7.35 -8.60
C LYS A 208 10.07 -7.46 -7.58
N ASN A 209 9.43 -6.34 -7.21
CA ASN A 209 8.27 -6.32 -6.32
C ASN A 209 6.97 -6.59 -7.07
N ARG A 210 6.97 -6.49 -8.41
CA ARG A 210 5.78 -6.56 -9.28
C ARG A 210 4.78 -5.47 -8.92
N GLN A 211 5.28 -4.25 -8.76
CA GLN A 211 4.50 -3.10 -8.31
C GLN A 211 4.80 -1.87 -9.16
N ILE A 212 3.79 -0.99 -9.30
CA ILE A 212 3.94 0.37 -9.84
C ILE A 212 3.52 1.32 -8.73
N ILE A 213 4.42 2.22 -8.31
CA ILE A 213 4.10 3.30 -7.38
C ILE A 213 4.15 4.63 -8.12
N THR A 214 3.13 5.47 -7.93
CA THR A 214 3.11 6.81 -8.50
C THR A 214 2.50 7.81 -7.54
N ARG A 215 2.99 9.04 -7.56
CA ARG A 215 2.33 10.19 -6.95
C ARG A 215 1.87 11.10 -8.08
N GLN A 216 0.58 11.39 -8.12
CA GLN A 216 -0.02 12.27 -9.12
C GLN A 216 -1.01 13.21 -8.44
N ASN A 217 -0.90 14.51 -8.72
CA ASN A 217 -1.75 15.55 -8.14
C ASN A 217 -1.82 15.46 -6.60
N GLY A 218 -0.70 15.10 -5.98
CA GLY A 218 -0.58 14.96 -4.52
C GLY A 218 -1.15 13.68 -3.91
N THR A 219 -1.71 12.76 -4.69
CA THR A 219 -2.15 11.44 -4.19
C THR A 219 -1.18 10.36 -4.62
N SER A 220 -0.82 9.45 -3.71
CA SER A 220 0.00 8.29 -4.04
C SER A 220 -0.88 7.08 -4.33
N PHE A 221 -0.54 6.34 -5.38
CA PHE A 221 -1.23 5.13 -5.84
C PHE A 221 -0.21 4.00 -6.02
N LEU A 222 -0.62 2.80 -5.61
CA LEU A 222 0.17 1.57 -5.75
C LEU A 222 -0.66 0.52 -6.50
N LEU A 223 -0.17 0.10 -7.67
CA LEU A 223 -0.68 -1.07 -8.39
C LEU A 223 0.13 -2.29 -7.95
N SER A 224 -0.55 -3.38 -7.54
CA SER A 224 0.11 -4.54 -6.92
C SER A 224 -0.18 -5.85 -7.66
N GLY A 225 0.91 -6.50 -8.08
CA GLY A 225 0.97 -7.92 -8.44
C GLY A 225 1.89 -8.71 -7.50
N ALA A 226 2.14 -8.16 -6.31
CA ALA A 226 2.96 -8.79 -5.28
C ALA A 226 2.26 -10.02 -4.68
N PRO A 227 3.01 -11.00 -4.14
CA PRO A 227 2.42 -12.15 -3.44
C PRO A 227 1.71 -11.72 -2.15
N SER A 228 0.72 -12.51 -1.75
CA SER A 228 0.03 -12.38 -0.47
C SER A 228 0.69 -13.20 0.64
N ALA A 229 0.30 -12.93 1.88
CA ALA A 229 0.71 -13.66 3.08
C ALA A 229 -0.52 -14.32 3.72
N ALA A 230 -0.80 -15.57 3.37
CA ALA A 230 -2.04 -16.27 3.73
C ALA A 230 -2.26 -16.41 5.24
N GLU A 231 -1.20 -16.30 6.05
CA GLU A 231 -1.24 -16.37 7.51
C GLU A 231 -1.89 -15.15 8.18
N LEU A 232 -2.18 -14.09 7.42
CA LEU A 232 -2.65 -12.80 7.93
C LEU A 232 -4.15 -12.62 7.75
N ARG A 233 -4.79 -11.89 8.68
CA ARG A 233 -6.22 -11.61 8.57
C ARG A 233 -6.48 -10.71 7.36
N ASN A 234 -7.52 -11.03 6.59
CA ASN A 234 -7.92 -10.28 5.39
C ASN A 234 -6.76 -10.13 4.38
N SER A 235 -5.90 -11.15 4.25
CA SER A 235 -4.70 -11.09 3.41
C SER A 235 -5.00 -10.76 1.95
N HIS A 236 -6.06 -11.33 1.37
CA HIS A 236 -6.42 -11.06 -0.01
C HIS A 236 -6.74 -9.56 -0.23
N ASP A 237 -7.47 -8.94 0.69
CA ASP A 237 -7.75 -7.49 0.62
C ASP A 237 -6.49 -6.64 0.80
N LYS A 238 -5.55 -7.09 1.65
CA LYS A 238 -4.31 -6.36 1.97
C LYS A 238 -3.26 -6.38 0.87
N TYR A 239 -3.25 -7.41 0.02
CA TYR A 239 -2.18 -7.62 -0.97
C TYR A 239 -2.64 -7.76 -2.42
N LEU A 240 -3.88 -8.23 -2.67
CA LEU A 240 -4.32 -8.71 -3.98
C LEU A 240 -5.42 -7.87 -4.62
N LYS A 241 -5.75 -6.68 -4.09
CA LYS A 241 -6.58 -5.70 -4.82
C LYS A 241 -5.78 -5.10 -5.98
N PHE A 242 -6.48 -4.60 -7.00
CA PHE A 242 -5.86 -4.02 -8.19
C PHE A 242 -5.00 -2.80 -7.85
N ALA A 243 -5.46 -1.96 -6.92
CA ALA A 243 -4.79 -0.74 -6.53
C ALA A 243 -5.04 -0.38 -5.07
N TYR A 244 -4.11 0.40 -4.53
CA TYR A 244 -4.13 0.98 -3.18
C TYR A 244 -3.76 2.46 -3.26
N SER A 245 -4.17 3.27 -2.27
CA SER A 245 -3.87 4.69 -2.31
C SER A 245 -3.65 5.33 -0.94
N SER A 246 -3.01 6.51 -0.96
CA SER A 246 -2.86 7.37 0.21
C SER A 246 -4.11 8.18 0.53
N ALA A 247 -5.11 8.24 -0.36
CA ALA A 247 -6.34 9.00 -0.15
C ALA A 247 -7.47 8.09 0.36
N HIS A 248 -7.72 6.98 -0.33
CA HIS A 248 -8.93 6.16 -0.22
C HIS A 248 -8.80 4.97 0.74
N GLY A 249 -7.58 4.59 1.09
CA GLY A 249 -7.33 3.35 1.82
C GLY A 249 -7.71 2.11 1.00
N PHE A 250 -8.24 1.11 1.70
CA PHE A 250 -8.92 -0.05 1.13
C PHE A 250 -9.91 -0.62 2.14
N SER A 251 -10.88 -1.38 1.65
CA SER A 251 -11.90 -2.11 2.40
C SER A 251 -11.52 -3.58 2.56
N VAL A 252 -11.61 -4.10 3.78
CA VAL A 252 -11.52 -5.53 4.06
C VAL A 252 -12.88 -6.21 3.96
N GLU A 253 -12.93 -7.54 3.94
CA GLU A 253 -14.18 -8.31 3.79
C GLU A 253 -14.91 -7.97 2.48
N ALA A 254 -14.16 -7.67 1.41
CA ALA A 254 -14.66 -7.00 0.21
C ALA A 254 -15.83 -7.70 -0.49
N LEU A 255 -15.94 -9.03 -0.35
CA LEU A 255 -17.00 -9.84 -0.94
C LEU A 255 -18.08 -10.27 0.05
N ARG A 256 -17.79 -10.21 1.35
CA ARG A 256 -18.58 -10.89 2.41
C ARG A 256 -20.04 -10.46 2.42
N TRP A 257 -20.30 -9.23 2.00
CA TRP A 257 -21.57 -8.55 2.18
C TRP A 257 -22.26 -8.14 0.86
N ILE A 258 -21.81 -8.69 -0.29
CA ILE A 258 -22.36 -8.34 -1.62
C ILE A 258 -23.85 -8.65 -1.70
N GLU A 259 -24.29 -9.80 -1.19
CA GLU A 259 -25.71 -10.19 -1.17
C GLU A 259 -26.56 -9.30 -0.24
N GLN A 260 -25.93 -8.55 0.68
CA GLN A 260 -26.57 -7.54 1.51
C GLN A 260 -26.45 -6.12 0.92
N GLY A 261 -25.95 -6.00 -0.31
CA GLY A 261 -25.85 -4.73 -1.03
C GLY A 261 -24.57 -3.94 -0.74
N PHE A 262 -23.51 -4.57 -0.24
CA PHE A 262 -22.24 -3.92 0.06
C PHE A 262 -21.08 -4.44 -0.79
N MET A 263 -20.20 -3.54 -1.24
CA MET A 263 -19.09 -3.90 -2.14
C MET A 263 -17.77 -3.29 -1.66
N GLY A 264 -16.69 -4.07 -1.77
CA GLY A 264 -15.33 -3.58 -1.56
C GLY A 264 -14.77 -2.82 -2.76
N ASP A 265 -13.68 -2.09 -2.55
CA ASP A 265 -12.99 -1.29 -3.56
C ASP A 265 -11.91 -2.07 -4.32
N ASN A 266 -11.58 -1.57 -5.52
CA ASN A 266 -10.45 -2.01 -6.35
C ASN A 266 -10.38 -3.52 -6.62
N ILE A 267 -11.53 -4.16 -6.86
CA ILE A 267 -11.62 -5.60 -7.15
C ILE A 267 -12.49 -5.86 -8.39
N MET A 268 -12.37 -7.08 -8.92
CA MET A 268 -13.34 -7.69 -9.81
C MET A 268 -13.91 -8.90 -9.08
N ALA A 269 -15.17 -8.80 -8.66
CA ALA A 269 -15.92 -9.90 -8.08
C ALA A 269 -16.59 -10.70 -9.21
N CYS A 270 -16.44 -12.01 -9.19
CA CYS A 270 -16.99 -12.97 -10.13
C CYS A 270 -17.89 -13.93 -9.35
N LYS A 271 -19.17 -14.03 -9.73
CA LYS A 271 -20.11 -14.94 -9.09
C LYS A 271 -19.95 -16.34 -9.68
N HIS A 272 -19.65 -17.33 -8.86
CA HIS A 272 -19.52 -18.71 -9.31
C HIS A 272 -20.86 -19.19 -9.91
N PRO A 273 -20.86 -19.75 -11.15
CA PRO A 273 -22.10 -20.07 -11.85
C PRO A 273 -22.94 -21.16 -11.16
N GLU A 274 -22.29 -22.15 -10.53
CA GLU A 274 -22.99 -23.24 -9.82
C GLU A 274 -23.31 -22.93 -8.36
N THR A 275 -22.33 -22.47 -7.57
CA THR A 275 -22.50 -22.26 -6.12
C THR A 275 -23.15 -20.91 -5.77
N GLY A 276 -23.12 -19.94 -6.68
CA GLY A 276 -23.57 -18.57 -6.42
C GLY A 276 -22.64 -17.75 -5.52
N GLU A 277 -21.49 -18.30 -5.10
CA GLU A 277 -20.51 -17.61 -4.26
C GLU A 277 -19.78 -16.50 -5.04
N TRP A 278 -19.57 -15.34 -4.41
CA TRP A 278 -18.71 -14.30 -4.98
C TRP A 278 -17.25 -14.59 -4.69
N LEU A 279 -16.43 -14.56 -5.74
CA LEU A 279 -15.00 -14.83 -5.71
C LEU A 279 -14.24 -13.66 -6.34
N PHE A 280 -13.00 -13.44 -5.90
CA PHE A 280 -12.10 -12.43 -6.48
C PHE A 280 -10.67 -12.95 -6.46
N ARG A 281 -9.72 -12.10 -6.84
CA ARG A 281 -8.30 -12.42 -6.89
C ARG A 281 -7.74 -12.77 -5.50
N THR A 282 -7.67 -14.07 -5.18
CA THR A 282 -7.12 -14.62 -3.94
C THR A 282 -5.73 -15.24 -4.10
N ALA A 283 -5.32 -15.52 -5.34
CA ALA A 283 -3.97 -15.95 -5.70
C ALA A 283 -3.63 -15.49 -7.12
N LEU A 284 -2.34 -15.46 -7.45
CA LEU A 284 -1.82 -15.12 -8.77
C LEU A 284 -1.17 -16.35 -9.39
N LEU A 285 -1.67 -16.76 -10.57
CA LEU A 285 -1.05 -17.81 -11.40
C LEU A 285 0.22 -17.28 -12.07
N LYS A 286 0.19 -16.02 -12.50
CA LYS A 286 1.34 -15.30 -13.07
C LYS A 286 1.31 -13.84 -12.63
N SER A 287 2.49 -13.26 -12.39
CA SER A 287 2.62 -11.81 -12.25
C SER A 287 3.99 -11.33 -12.70
N GLU A 288 3.99 -10.30 -13.54
CA GLU A 288 5.17 -9.69 -14.12
C GLU A 288 4.92 -8.20 -14.38
N LEU A 289 5.98 -7.40 -14.30
CA LEU A 289 5.96 -6.00 -14.73
C LEU A 289 6.80 -5.92 -16.01
N VAL A 290 6.17 -5.62 -17.14
CA VAL A 290 6.82 -5.52 -18.45
C VAL A 290 6.71 -4.08 -18.90
N GLU A 291 7.85 -3.43 -19.11
CA GLU A 291 7.93 -2.00 -19.39
C GLU A 291 7.17 -1.21 -18.31
N ASN A 292 6.07 -0.53 -18.65
CA ASN A 292 5.22 0.24 -17.76
C ASN A 292 3.90 -0.46 -17.38
N THR A 293 3.75 -1.75 -17.73
CA THR A 293 2.48 -2.47 -17.61
C THR A 293 2.62 -3.66 -16.65
N LEU A 294 1.84 -3.63 -15.58
CA LEU A 294 1.72 -4.73 -14.64
C LEU A 294 0.73 -5.76 -15.21
N ILE A 295 1.19 -6.99 -15.42
CA ILE A 295 0.38 -8.09 -15.96
C ILE A 295 0.19 -9.13 -14.85
N THR A 296 -1.07 -9.46 -14.56
CA THR A 296 -1.44 -10.48 -13.57
C THR A 296 -2.43 -11.46 -14.16
N THR A 297 -2.20 -12.75 -13.96
CA THR A 297 -3.13 -13.82 -14.34
C THR A 297 -3.59 -14.53 -13.09
N TRP A 298 -4.89 -14.76 -12.96
CA TRP A 298 -5.53 -15.40 -11.81
C TRP A 298 -6.78 -16.15 -12.26
N SER A 299 -7.33 -16.99 -11.40
CA SER A 299 -8.52 -17.78 -11.67
C SER A 299 -9.48 -17.63 -10.50
N PRO A 300 -10.70 -17.07 -10.70
CA PRO A 300 -11.71 -17.02 -9.63
C PRO A 300 -12.21 -18.43 -9.28
N PHE A 301 -12.40 -19.29 -10.27
CA PHE A 301 -12.86 -20.67 -10.15
C PHE A 301 -12.40 -21.50 -11.35
N SER A 302 -12.49 -22.83 -11.23
CA SER A 302 -12.07 -23.76 -12.30
C SER A 302 -12.82 -23.48 -13.61
N GLY A 303 -12.11 -23.49 -14.73
CA GLY A 303 -12.68 -23.14 -16.04
C GLY A 303 -12.83 -21.63 -16.29
N CYS A 304 -12.28 -20.77 -15.42
CA CYS A 304 -12.22 -19.33 -15.66
C CYS A 304 -10.81 -18.79 -15.40
N THR A 305 -10.23 -18.12 -16.40
CA THR A 305 -8.93 -17.45 -16.30
C THR A 305 -9.10 -15.97 -16.61
N VAL A 306 -8.58 -15.12 -15.73
CA VAL A 306 -8.56 -13.67 -15.90
C VAL A 306 -7.13 -13.19 -15.99
N THR A 307 -6.77 -12.55 -17.10
CA THR A 307 -5.52 -11.81 -17.26
C THR A 307 -5.80 -10.32 -17.26
N THR A 308 -5.27 -9.61 -16.27
CA THR A 308 -5.39 -8.16 -16.14
C THR A 308 -4.06 -7.49 -16.45
N LYS A 309 -4.06 -6.55 -17.40
CA LYS A 309 -2.98 -5.58 -17.61
C LYS A 309 -3.34 -4.25 -16.95
N GLN A 310 -2.43 -3.67 -16.18
CA GLN A 310 -2.63 -2.39 -15.48
C GLN A 310 -1.48 -1.43 -15.75
N TRP A 311 -1.80 -0.15 -16.00
CA TRP A 311 -0.80 0.91 -16.17
C TRP A 311 -1.38 2.27 -15.72
N MET A 312 -0.51 3.25 -15.54
CA MET A 312 -0.89 4.63 -15.20
C MET A 312 -0.66 5.53 -16.42
N GLU A 313 -1.69 6.26 -16.84
CA GLU A 313 -1.60 7.22 -17.95
C GLU A 313 -2.63 8.35 -17.79
N GLY A 314 -2.21 9.60 -18.01
CA GLY A 314 -3.11 10.75 -18.04
C GLY A 314 -3.86 11.02 -16.73
N GLY A 315 -3.25 10.75 -15.56
CA GLY A 315 -3.92 10.93 -14.28
C GLY A 315 -4.81 9.75 -13.85
N LYS A 316 -4.85 8.67 -14.63
CA LYS A 316 -5.78 7.55 -14.46
C LYS A 316 -5.05 6.23 -14.35
N GLU A 317 -5.64 5.30 -13.62
CA GLU A 317 -5.30 3.88 -13.72
C GLU A 317 -6.10 3.29 -14.88
N TRP A 318 -5.45 2.51 -15.72
CA TRP A 318 -6.10 1.71 -16.75
C TRP A 318 -6.04 0.23 -16.39
N ARG A 319 -7.12 -0.50 -16.66
CA ARG A 319 -7.20 -1.96 -16.49
C ARG A 319 -7.77 -2.57 -17.77
N ALA A 320 -6.99 -3.42 -18.42
CA ALA A 320 -7.46 -4.26 -19.51
C ALA A 320 -7.58 -5.70 -19.02
N HIS A 321 -8.80 -6.22 -19.00
CA HIS A 321 -9.11 -7.59 -18.59
C HIS A 321 -9.35 -8.44 -19.83
N HIS A 322 -8.60 -9.53 -19.96
CA HIS A 322 -8.88 -10.63 -20.87
C HIS A 322 -9.37 -11.83 -20.06
N ILE A 323 -10.57 -12.31 -20.36
CA ILE A 323 -11.24 -13.37 -19.60
C ILE A 323 -11.54 -14.51 -20.57
N ASP A 324 -11.15 -15.72 -20.20
CA ASP A 324 -11.53 -16.96 -20.86
C ASP A 324 -12.31 -17.81 -19.86
N ALA A 325 -13.56 -18.15 -20.20
CA ALA A 325 -14.48 -18.79 -19.29
C ALA A 325 -15.32 -19.90 -19.96
N ASP A 326 -15.32 -21.09 -19.36
CA ASP A 326 -16.09 -22.25 -19.83
C ASP A 326 -17.61 -22.07 -19.64
N THR A 327 -18.03 -21.14 -18.79
CA THR A 327 -19.44 -20.86 -18.48
C THR A 327 -19.64 -19.38 -18.21
N ALA A 328 -20.79 -18.86 -18.60
CA ALA A 328 -21.16 -17.47 -18.34
C ALA A 328 -21.35 -17.20 -16.84
N PHE A 329 -20.99 -16.00 -16.38
CA PHE A 329 -21.10 -15.62 -14.96
C PHE A 329 -21.35 -14.12 -14.76
N GLU A 330 -21.90 -13.76 -13.59
CA GLU A 330 -22.09 -12.35 -13.20
C GLU A 330 -20.80 -11.75 -12.64
N PHE A 331 -20.53 -10.47 -12.96
CA PHE A 331 -19.38 -9.76 -12.41
C PHE A 331 -19.74 -8.38 -11.82
N ILE A 332 -18.90 -7.90 -10.91
CA ILE A 332 -18.88 -6.51 -10.42
C ILE A 332 -17.42 -6.04 -10.33
N MET A 333 -17.07 -4.99 -11.06
CA MET A 333 -15.79 -4.28 -10.94
C MET A 333 -15.98 -3.01 -10.13
N SER A 334 -15.03 -2.70 -9.24
CA SER A 334 -15.09 -1.49 -8.40
C SER A 334 -13.85 -0.60 -8.52
N GLY A 335 -14.07 0.72 -8.37
CA GLY A 335 -13.03 1.74 -8.28
C GLY A 335 -12.59 2.02 -6.84
N TYR A 336 -12.11 3.24 -6.58
CA TYR A 336 -11.69 3.67 -5.25
C TYR A 336 -12.89 4.03 -4.37
N ALA A 337 -12.79 3.73 -3.07
CA ALA A 337 -13.77 4.14 -2.08
C ALA A 337 -13.67 5.63 -1.74
N VAL A 338 -14.79 6.31 -1.57
CA VAL A 338 -14.85 7.69 -1.06
C VAL A 338 -15.69 7.75 0.21
N ASP A 339 -15.46 8.75 1.05
CA ASP A 339 -16.06 8.95 2.37
C ASP A 339 -17.49 9.50 2.30
N THR A 340 -18.36 8.75 1.63
CA THR A 340 -19.78 9.06 1.51
C THR A 340 -20.62 7.81 1.75
N TRP A 341 -21.91 8.01 2.01
CA TRP A 341 -22.87 6.93 2.16
C TRP A 341 -23.87 6.96 0.99
N VAL A 342 -24.19 5.78 0.48
CA VAL A 342 -25.25 5.59 -0.52
C VAL A 342 -26.22 4.52 -0.04
N LYS A 343 -27.40 4.47 -0.65
CA LYS A 343 -28.45 3.50 -0.31
C LYS A 343 -27.93 2.06 -0.48
N CYS A 344 -28.05 1.25 0.57
CA CYS A 344 -27.58 -0.16 0.56
C CYS A 344 -28.64 -1.18 0.13
N ILE A 345 -29.92 -0.81 0.12
CA ILE A 345 -31.02 -1.75 -0.17
C ILE A 345 -31.81 -1.29 -1.40
N GLY A 346 -31.98 -2.20 -2.36
CA GLY A 346 -32.78 -1.98 -3.54
C GLY A 346 -32.15 -2.59 -4.79
N ALA A 347 -32.87 -2.49 -5.90
CA ALA A 347 -32.30 -2.83 -7.21
C ALA A 347 -31.22 -1.82 -7.59
N ARG A 348 -30.23 -2.28 -8.35
CA ARG A 348 -29.23 -1.42 -8.98
C ARG A 348 -29.92 -0.44 -9.93
N GLU A 349 -29.47 0.81 -9.94
CA GLU A 349 -30.15 1.93 -10.60
C GLU A 349 -29.77 2.09 -12.07
N ASN A 350 -28.73 1.38 -12.54
CA ASN A 350 -28.20 1.48 -13.91
C ASN A 350 -27.97 2.94 -14.32
N ARG A 351 -27.04 3.59 -13.62
CA ARG A 351 -26.75 5.01 -13.75
C ARG A 351 -26.07 5.31 -15.10
N GLN A 352 -26.12 6.57 -15.53
CA GLN A 352 -25.38 7.03 -16.72
C GLN A 352 -23.85 7.05 -16.51
N SER A 353 -23.40 7.13 -15.26
CA SER A 353 -22.00 7.14 -14.84
C SER A 353 -21.89 6.53 -13.44
N ALA A 354 -20.74 5.91 -13.16
CA ALA A 354 -20.42 5.39 -11.84
C ALA A 354 -19.91 6.48 -10.88
N ARG A 355 -19.63 7.70 -11.36
CA ARG A 355 -18.98 8.76 -10.58
C ARG A 355 -19.66 8.99 -9.23
N ILE A 356 -18.82 9.08 -8.20
CA ILE A 356 -19.22 9.35 -6.83
C ILE A 356 -18.26 10.34 -6.17
N ALA A 357 -18.81 11.28 -5.41
CA ALA A 357 -18.06 12.30 -4.69
C ALA A 357 -18.11 12.02 -3.17
N GLY A 358 -16.95 12.05 -2.53
CA GLY A 358 -16.80 12.14 -1.08
C GLY A 358 -16.66 13.59 -0.63
N HIS A 359 -15.99 13.80 0.50
CA HIS A 359 -15.68 15.14 1.00
C HIS A 359 -14.49 15.75 0.25
N GLU A 360 -13.33 15.08 0.25
CA GLU A 360 -12.10 15.60 -0.37
C GLU A 360 -11.82 15.04 -1.76
N TYR A 361 -12.32 13.84 -2.06
CA TYR A 361 -12.01 13.14 -3.31
C TYR A 361 -13.27 12.61 -3.95
N SER A 362 -13.25 12.54 -5.28
CA SER A 362 -14.22 11.81 -6.08
C SER A 362 -13.57 10.61 -6.75
N SER A 363 -14.35 9.57 -7.01
CA SER A 363 -13.92 8.40 -7.76
C SER A 363 -14.88 8.08 -8.89
N ASP A 364 -14.36 7.54 -9.98
CA ASP A 364 -15.13 7.06 -11.12
C ASP A 364 -14.47 5.80 -11.70
N ILE A 365 -15.28 4.95 -12.33
CA ILE A 365 -14.83 3.83 -13.15
C ILE A 365 -15.57 3.91 -14.49
N GLN A 366 -14.81 4.00 -15.58
CA GLN A 366 -15.34 4.24 -16.92
C GLN A 366 -15.03 3.05 -17.82
N LEU A 367 -16.05 2.58 -18.55
CA LEU A 367 -15.95 1.50 -19.53
C LEU A 367 -15.61 2.05 -20.92
N HIS A 368 -14.55 1.53 -21.53
CA HIS A 368 -14.07 1.91 -22.87
C HIS A 368 -14.18 0.77 -23.89
N GLU A 369 -14.15 -0.48 -23.43
CA GLU A 369 -14.38 -1.70 -24.23
C GLU A 369 -15.11 -2.71 -23.34
N GLY A 370 -16.01 -3.51 -23.93
CA GLY A 370 -16.81 -4.52 -23.22
C GLY A 370 -18.25 -4.08 -22.97
N GLN A 371 -18.98 -4.86 -22.19
CA GLN A 371 -20.39 -4.59 -21.81
C GLN A 371 -20.52 -4.50 -20.29
N GLY A 372 -21.38 -3.61 -19.81
CA GLY A 372 -21.67 -3.44 -18.39
C GLY A 372 -22.54 -2.22 -18.11
N SER A 373 -23.12 -2.20 -16.92
CA SER A 373 -23.95 -1.12 -16.38
C SER A 373 -23.24 -0.44 -15.22
N TYR A 374 -23.45 0.86 -15.07
CA TYR A 374 -22.86 1.64 -13.98
C TYR A 374 -23.77 1.69 -12.76
N ASP A 375 -23.16 1.70 -11.58
CA ASP A 375 -23.83 2.07 -10.34
C ASP A 375 -22.84 2.55 -9.29
N VAL A 376 -23.34 2.84 -8.09
CA VAL A 376 -22.55 3.03 -6.88
C VAL A 376 -23.05 2.08 -5.79
N MET A 377 -22.14 1.52 -5.00
CA MET A 377 -22.49 0.66 -3.88
C MET A 377 -21.80 1.12 -2.60
N PRO A 378 -22.45 1.03 -1.44
CA PRO A 378 -21.79 1.30 -0.17
C PRO A 378 -20.79 0.18 0.15
N CYS A 379 -19.70 0.53 0.85
CA CYS A 379 -18.91 -0.46 1.56
C CYS A 379 -19.62 -0.81 2.87
N ALA A 380 -19.45 -2.05 3.34
CA ALA A 380 -19.99 -2.42 4.64
C ALA A 380 -19.39 -1.51 5.74
N PRO A 381 -20.18 -1.02 6.70
CA PRO A 381 -19.68 -0.11 7.73
C PRO A 381 -18.43 -0.66 8.44
N ASN A 382 -17.47 0.23 8.71
CA ASN A 382 -16.19 -0.08 9.36
C ASN A 382 -15.25 -1.04 8.60
N THR A 383 -15.52 -1.37 7.35
CA THR A 383 -14.62 -2.22 6.56
C THR A 383 -13.51 -1.45 5.86
N ASN A 384 -13.74 -0.18 5.48
CA ASN A 384 -12.70 0.67 4.91
C ASN A 384 -11.74 1.16 6.01
N LEU A 385 -10.43 1.06 5.77
CA LEU A 385 -9.41 1.43 6.76
C LEU A 385 -9.27 2.95 6.99
N CYS A 386 -9.76 3.75 6.06
CA CYS A 386 -9.69 5.21 6.09
C CYS A 386 -11.01 5.85 6.50
N PHE A 387 -12.15 5.21 6.21
CA PHE A 387 -13.48 5.77 6.39
C PHE A 387 -14.40 4.77 7.10
N ALA A 388 -15.14 5.22 8.11
CA ALA A 388 -16.14 4.38 8.79
C ALA A 388 -17.36 4.09 7.89
N GLN A 389 -17.70 5.05 7.04
CA GLN A 389 -18.71 4.93 5.98
C GLN A 389 -18.03 5.27 4.66
N ALA A 390 -18.23 4.41 3.66
CA ALA A 390 -17.68 4.63 2.34
C ALA A 390 -18.61 4.07 1.27
N ALA A 391 -18.40 4.51 0.04
CA ALA A 391 -19.04 3.98 -1.15
C ALA A 391 -18.05 3.92 -2.32
N VAL A 392 -18.31 3.02 -3.25
CA VAL A 392 -17.46 2.74 -4.41
C VAL A 392 -18.25 2.89 -5.71
N PRO A 393 -17.64 3.43 -6.77
CA PRO A 393 -18.21 3.38 -8.11
C PRO A 393 -18.05 1.95 -8.66
N ILE A 394 -19.05 1.44 -9.37
CA ILE A 394 -19.03 0.08 -9.91
C ILE A 394 -19.45 0.01 -11.38
N ILE A 395 -18.92 -1.02 -12.06
CA ILE A 395 -19.46 -1.57 -13.31
C ILE A 395 -19.89 -2.99 -13.01
N TYR A 396 -21.12 -3.37 -13.36
CA TYR A 396 -21.61 -4.74 -13.20
C TYR A 396 -22.18 -5.27 -14.52
N GLY A 397 -22.20 -6.59 -14.68
CA GLY A 397 -22.70 -7.21 -15.90
C GLY A 397 -22.52 -8.72 -15.91
N ASN A 398 -22.54 -9.29 -17.12
CA ASN A 398 -22.32 -10.71 -17.35
C ASN A 398 -21.10 -10.92 -18.26
N VAL A 399 -20.26 -11.89 -17.91
CA VAL A 399 -19.24 -12.46 -18.79
C VAL A 399 -19.88 -13.63 -19.55
N PRO A 400 -19.92 -13.62 -20.89
CA PRO A 400 -20.40 -14.77 -21.65
C PRO A 400 -19.38 -15.92 -21.62
N GLN A 401 -19.80 -17.12 -22.02
CA GLN A 401 -18.88 -18.24 -22.27
C GLN A 401 -17.91 -17.89 -23.42
N GLY A 402 -16.65 -18.29 -23.27
CA GLY A 402 -15.55 -18.07 -24.20
C GLY A 402 -14.69 -16.86 -23.83
N GLU A 403 -14.01 -16.30 -24.84
CA GLU A 403 -13.14 -15.14 -24.66
C GLU A 403 -13.94 -13.83 -24.57
N SER A 404 -13.55 -12.96 -23.64
CA SER A 404 -14.13 -11.62 -23.48
C SER A 404 -13.09 -10.60 -23.05
N ARG A 405 -13.31 -9.33 -23.40
CA ARG A 405 -12.40 -8.22 -23.13
C ARG A 405 -13.13 -7.04 -22.52
N TRP A 406 -12.51 -6.46 -21.49
CA TRP A 406 -12.91 -5.18 -20.91
C TRP A 406 -11.72 -4.24 -20.83
N LEU A 407 -11.92 -2.99 -21.23
CA LEU A 407 -10.99 -1.91 -20.98
C LEU A 407 -11.70 -0.89 -20.09
N VAL A 408 -11.16 -0.64 -18.90
CA VAL A 408 -11.70 0.34 -17.97
C VAL A 408 -10.62 1.30 -17.51
N SER A 409 -11.02 2.55 -17.23
CA SER A 409 -10.16 3.50 -16.51
C SER A 409 -10.76 3.78 -15.13
N VAL A 410 -9.92 3.76 -14.10
CA VAL A 410 -10.28 4.12 -12.72
C VAL A 410 -9.65 5.47 -12.38
N ILE A 411 -10.50 6.36 -11.88
CA ILE A 411 -10.17 7.77 -11.69
C ILE A 411 -10.32 8.12 -10.21
N SER A 412 -9.38 8.91 -9.73
CA SER A 412 -9.42 9.58 -8.43
C SER A 412 -9.09 11.06 -8.65
N GLU A 413 -10.01 11.95 -8.30
CA GLU A 413 -9.82 13.39 -8.44
C GLU A 413 -10.01 14.06 -7.08
N LYS A 414 -9.04 14.91 -6.70
CA LYS A 414 -9.19 15.78 -5.54
C LYS A 414 -10.19 16.88 -5.85
N GLN A 415 -11.14 17.10 -4.94
CA GLN A 415 -12.15 18.14 -5.03
C GLN A 415 -11.57 19.47 -4.55
N ASN A 416 -11.96 20.56 -5.22
CA ASN A 416 -11.49 21.92 -4.93
C ASN A 416 -12.25 22.56 -3.78
#